data_AF-A0A2S8D701-F1
#
_entry.id   AF-A0A2S8D701-F1
#
_cell.length_a   1.000
_cell.length_b   1.000
_cell.length_c   1.000
_cell.angle_alpha   90.00
_cell.angle_beta   90.00
_cell.angle_gamma   90.00
#
_symmetry.space_group_name_H-M   'P 1'
#
loop_
_entity.id
_entity.type
_entity.pdbx_description
1 polymer ?
#
loop_
_entity_poly.entity_id
_entity_poly.type
_entity_poly.pdbx_seq_one_letter_code
_entity_poly.pdbx_strand_id
1 'polypeptide(L)'
;MLPVNNPPLSTGNVSFYRTTSIDNVHNNYLSEWVEWTKNSISGENRETAFTRLQLCLENSETSLDLSCLGLRSLPRLPDNLNEINVSNNQLSMLPELPRALKELNASSNQLSALPELPVSLEYINVSDNHLFALPELPASLEYINVSDNHLSVLPRLPMSLELLDAARNALEVIPDFPERDDHIIRIFWLNQNRITAIPESILGLSSDSVVNLRENQLSPRIMQTLLQQTAQPDYHGPRIYFSMSDGQQNTLHRPLADAVTAWFPENKQSDVSQIWHAFEHEEHA
;
A
#
# COMPACT_ATOMS: atom_id res chain seq x y z
N MET A 1 -15.92 -29.99 -72.82
CA MET A 1 -15.89 -30.26 -71.36
C MET A 1 -14.73 -31.21 -71.10
N LEU A 2 -13.60 -30.65 -70.64
CA LEU A 2 -12.42 -31.39 -70.23
C LEU A 2 -12.16 -31.05 -68.74
N PRO A 3 -11.69 -32.02 -67.93
CA PRO A 3 -11.72 -31.94 -66.48
C PRO A 3 -10.63 -31.04 -65.90
N VAL A 4 -10.96 -30.45 -64.74
CA VAL A 4 -10.14 -29.52 -63.97
C VAL A 4 -9.01 -30.26 -63.25
N ASN A 5 -7.81 -29.71 -63.42
CA ASN A 5 -6.55 -30.12 -62.82
C ASN A 5 -6.53 -29.92 -61.29
N ASN A 6 -5.93 -30.88 -60.57
CA ASN A 6 -5.48 -30.68 -59.20
C ASN A 6 -4.05 -31.27 -59.06
N PRO A 7 -2.99 -30.46 -58.90
CA PRO A 7 -1.70 -30.95 -58.46
C PRO A 7 -1.50 -30.77 -56.94
N PRO A 8 -0.64 -31.59 -56.30
CA PRO A 8 -0.59 -31.74 -54.85
C PRO A 8 0.25 -30.65 -54.14
N LEU A 9 0.01 -30.58 -52.83
CA LEU A 9 0.65 -29.75 -51.80
C LEU A 9 2.12 -29.40 -52.07
N SER A 10 2.36 -28.11 -52.32
CA SER A 10 3.69 -27.50 -52.25
C SER A 10 4.04 -27.23 -50.79
N THR A 11 5.14 -27.82 -50.33
CA THR A 11 5.85 -27.47 -49.11
C THR A 11 6.32 -26.02 -49.21
N GLY A 12 5.50 -25.10 -48.70
CA GLY A 12 5.87 -23.70 -48.53
C GLY A 12 6.90 -23.58 -47.41
N ASN A 13 8.16 -23.39 -47.78
CA ASN A 13 9.21 -22.88 -46.92
C ASN A 13 8.70 -21.63 -46.18
N VAL A 14 8.46 -21.74 -44.88
CA VAL A 14 8.37 -20.57 -44.01
C VAL A 14 9.80 -20.06 -43.84
N SER A 15 10.10 -18.99 -44.55
CA SER A 15 11.36 -18.27 -44.50
C SER A 15 11.63 -17.77 -43.07
N PHE A 16 12.57 -18.43 -42.39
CA PHE A 16 13.21 -17.93 -41.17
C PHE A 16 14.13 -16.76 -41.52
N TYR A 17 13.61 -15.56 -41.38
CA TYR A 17 14.42 -14.40 -41.07
C TYR A 17 13.83 -13.71 -39.84
N ARG A 18 13.81 -14.42 -38.71
CA ARG A 18 13.84 -13.77 -37.38
C ARG A 18 15.30 -13.67 -36.95
N THR A 19 15.64 -12.50 -36.46
CA THR A 19 16.98 -12.10 -36.04
C THR A 19 17.47 -12.99 -34.89
N THR A 20 18.65 -13.59 -35.04
CA THR A 20 19.34 -14.48 -34.09
C THR A 20 19.43 -13.97 -32.64
N SER A 21 19.29 -12.67 -32.42
CA SER A 21 19.29 -12.05 -31.08
C SER A 21 17.98 -12.28 -30.30
N ILE A 22 16.82 -12.31 -30.97
CA ILE A 22 15.51 -12.49 -30.31
C ILE A 22 15.34 -13.95 -29.89
N ASP A 23 15.74 -14.87 -30.77
CA ASP A 23 15.70 -16.32 -30.50
C ASP A 23 16.60 -16.69 -29.31
N ASN A 24 17.76 -16.03 -29.15
CA ASN A 24 18.66 -16.26 -28.02
C ASN A 24 18.07 -15.80 -26.67
N VAL A 25 17.36 -14.66 -26.63
CA VAL A 25 16.70 -14.18 -25.40
C VAL A 25 15.53 -15.08 -25.02
N HIS A 26 14.70 -15.48 -25.99
CA HIS A 26 13.58 -16.40 -25.77
C HIS A 26 14.08 -17.78 -25.27
N ASN A 27 15.17 -18.28 -25.86
CA ASN A 27 15.78 -19.54 -25.45
C ASN A 27 16.35 -19.48 -24.03
N ASN A 28 16.82 -18.30 -23.56
CA ASN A 28 17.30 -18.14 -22.20
C ASN A 28 16.15 -18.27 -21.18
N TYR A 29 15.06 -17.52 -21.37
CA TYR A 29 13.86 -17.61 -20.51
C TYR A 29 13.32 -19.04 -20.43
N LEU A 30 13.17 -19.71 -21.57
CA LEU A 30 12.58 -21.04 -21.62
C LEU A 30 13.41 -22.07 -20.82
N SER A 31 14.74 -22.00 -20.90
CA SER A 31 15.61 -22.91 -20.17
C SER A 31 15.49 -22.74 -18.64
N GLU A 32 15.50 -21.50 -18.15
CA GLU A 32 15.32 -21.16 -16.73
C GLU A 32 13.93 -21.61 -16.23
N TRP A 33 12.87 -21.37 -17.03
CA TRP A 33 11.51 -21.75 -16.67
C TRP A 33 11.30 -23.26 -16.61
N VAL A 34 11.94 -24.03 -17.51
CA VAL A 34 11.90 -25.49 -17.48
C VAL A 34 12.57 -26.02 -16.21
N GLU A 35 13.71 -25.46 -15.81
CA GLU A 35 14.38 -25.84 -14.57
C GLU A 35 13.55 -25.47 -13.34
N TRP A 36 13.00 -24.25 -13.31
CA TRP A 36 12.11 -23.80 -12.24
C TRP A 36 10.88 -24.70 -12.09
N THR A 37 10.30 -25.15 -13.20
CA THR A 37 9.12 -26.04 -13.19
C THR A 37 9.45 -27.42 -12.64
N LYS A 38 10.64 -27.96 -12.95
CA LYS A 38 11.10 -29.26 -12.42
C LYS A 38 11.29 -29.25 -10.91
N ASN A 39 11.61 -28.10 -10.33
CA ASN A 39 11.76 -27.90 -8.89
C ASN A 39 10.43 -27.64 -8.17
N SER A 40 9.31 -28.09 -8.74
CA SER A 40 7.97 -27.96 -8.15
C SER A 40 7.85 -28.76 -6.85
N ILE A 41 7.22 -28.14 -5.85
CA ILE A 41 6.90 -28.76 -4.56
C ILE A 41 5.41 -29.11 -4.53
N SER A 42 5.03 -30.13 -3.73
CA SER A 42 3.63 -30.51 -3.55
C SER A 42 2.76 -29.30 -3.20
N GLY A 43 1.71 -29.09 -4.00
CA GLY A 43 0.76 -27.97 -3.85
C GLY A 43 1.00 -26.79 -4.80
N GLU A 44 2.12 -26.76 -5.53
CA GLU A 44 2.40 -25.72 -6.53
C GLU A 44 1.92 -26.12 -7.93
N ASN A 45 1.29 -25.20 -8.64
CA ASN A 45 0.84 -25.36 -10.04
C ASN A 45 1.85 -24.75 -11.02
N ARG A 46 3.15 -25.12 -10.91
CA ARG A 46 4.22 -24.58 -11.77
C ARG A 46 4.04 -24.89 -13.24
N GLU A 47 3.45 -26.03 -13.60
CA GLU A 47 3.18 -26.38 -15.01
C GLU A 47 2.19 -25.39 -15.66
N THR A 48 1.16 -24.98 -14.91
CA THR A 48 0.22 -23.96 -15.37
C THR A 48 0.92 -22.60 -15.48
N ALA A 49 1.74 -22.23 -14.49
CA ALA A 49 2.51 -20.98 -14.55
C ALA A 49 3.46 -20.95 -15.75
N PHE A 50 4.16 -22.05 -16.03
CA PHE A 50 5.03 -22.22 -17.19
C PHE A 50 4.27 -22.00 -18.49
N THR A 51 3.09 -22.61 -18.63
CA THR A 51 2.24 -22.44 -19.82
C THR A 51 1.84 -20.98 -20.01
N ARG A 52 1.48 -20.27 -18.93
CA ARG A 52 1.11 -18.84 -18.99
C ARG A 52 2.30 -17.95 -19.34
N LEU A 53 3.47 -18.22 -18.76
CA LEU A 53 4.72 -17.52 -19.09
C LEU A 53 5.10 -17.71 -20.57
N GLN A 54 5.00 -18.93 -21.07
CA GLN A 54 5.29 -19.23 -22.47
C GLN A 54 4.31 -18.52 -23.42
N LEU A 55 3.00 -18.59 -23.15
CA LEU A 55 1.99 -17.90 -23.95
C LEU A 55 2.20 -16.38 -23.95
N CYS A 56 2.50 -15.80 -22.79
CA CYS A 56 2.80 -14.38 -22.66
C CYS A 56 3.99 -13.97 -23.55
N LEU A 57 5.06 -14.77 -23.53
CA LEU A 57 6.26 -14.50 -24.34
C LEU A 57 5.98 -14.68 -25.85
N GLU A 58 5.33 -15.77 -26.24
CA GLU A 58 5.03 -16.09 -27.65
C GLU A 58 4.12 -15.05 -28.31
N ASN A 59 3.14 -14.55 -27.57
CA ASN A 59 2.20 -13.55 -28.04
C ASN A 59 2.68 -12.11 -27.82
N SER A 60 3.84 -11.92 -27.16
CA SER A 60 4.36 -10.61 -26.78
C SER A 60 3.35 -9.79 -25.95
N GLU A 61 2.63 -10.46 -25.06
CA GLU A 61 1.68 -9.82 -24.16
C GLU A 61 2.41 -8.89 -23.19
N THR A 62 1.71 -7.84 -22.73
CA THR A 62 2.21 -6.91 -21.72
C THR A 62 1.63 -7.17 -20.33
N SER A 63 0.69 -8.12 -20.22
CA SER A 63 0.02 -8.47 -18.96
C SER A 63 0.22 -9.95 -18.68
N LEU A 64 0.57 -10.28 -17.43
CA LEU A 64 0.84 -11.65 -16.99
C LEU A 64 0.13 -11.95 -15.67
N ASP A 65 -0.74 -12.97 -15.68
CA ASP A 65 -1.44 -13.46 -14.50
C ASP A 65 -0.94 -14.85 -14.07
N LEU A 66 -0.27 -14.91 -12.92
CA LEU A 66 0.18 -16.11 -12.22
C LEU A 66 -0.50 -16.26 -10.85
N SER A 67 -1.64 -15.62 -10.63
CA SER A 67 -2.39 -15.69 -9.37
C SER A 67 -2.99 -17.07 -9.10
N CYS A 68 -3.20 -17.39 -7.82
CA CYS A 68 -3.88 -18.61 -7.35
C CYS A 68 -3.21 -19.93 -7.79
N LEU A 69 -1.88 -19.94 -7.90
CA LEU A 69 -1.12 -21.11 -8.35
C LEU A 69 -0.34 -21.80 -7.21
N GLY A 70 -0.48 -21.32 -5.98
CA GLY A 70 0.21 -21.85 -4.79
C GLY A 70 1.73 -21.69 -4.84
N LEU A 71 2.25 -20.83 -5.72
CA LEU A 71 3.69 -20.70 -5.99
C LEU A 71 4.44 -20.18 -4.76
N ARG A 72 5.59 -20.78 -4.44
CA ARG A 72 6.48 -20.29 -3.37
C ARG A 72 7.64 -19.43 -3.87
N SER A 73 7.91 -19.48 -5.17
CA SER A 73 8.92 -18.67 -5.85
C SER A 73 8.48 -18.37 -7.27
N LEU A 74 9.01 -17.31 -7.86
CA LEU A 74 8.85 -16.99 -9.28
C LEU A 74 10.20 -17.12 -10.00
N PRO A 75 10.20 -17.50 -11.28
CA PRO A 75 11.38 -17.38 -12.11
C PRO A 75 11.58 -15.92 -12.56
N ARG A 76 12.62 -15.65 -13.34
CA ARG A 76 12.78 -14.38 -14.04
C ARG A 76 11.57 -14.13 -14.94
N LEU A 77 11.04 -12.90 -14.88
CA LEU A 77 9.87 -12.47 -15.66
C LEU A 77 10.29 -11.81 -16.98
N PRO A 78 9.45 -11.85 -18.03
CA PRO A 78 9.69 -11.12 -19.27
C PRO A 78 9.84 -9.60 -19.06
N ASP A 79 10.82 -8.98 -19.73
CA ASP A 79 11.17 -7.57 -19.51
C ASP A 79 10.13 -6.57 -20.07
N ASN A 80 9.21 -7.01 -20.94
CA ASN A 80 8.23 -6.18 -21.65
C ASN A 80 6.86 -6.06 -20.96
N LEU A 81 6.76 -6.53 -19.71
CA LEU A 81 5.50 -6.50 -18.96
C LEU A 81 5.21 -5.11 -18.39
N ASN A 82 3.96 -4.69 -18.56
CA ASN A 82 3.36 -3.51 -17.95
C ASN A 82 2.49 -3.88 -16.74
N GLU A 83 1.92 -5.09 -16.71
CA GLU A 83 1.02 -5.54 -15.66
C GLU A 83 1.39 -6.95 -15.20
N ILE A 84 1.51 -7.14 -13.89
CA ILE A 84 1.77 -8.46 -13.28
C ILE A 84 0.77 -8.70 -12.15
N ASN A 85 0.09 -9.84 -12.21
CA ASN A 85 -0.69 -10.37 -11.10
C ASN A 85 -0.10 -11.70 -10.61
N VAL A 86 0.44 -11.71 -9.39
CA VAL A 86 0.98 -12.89 -8.69
C VAL A 86 0.30 -13.08 -7.33
N SER A 87 -0.89 -12.48 -7.16
CA SER A 87 -1.65 -12.55 -5.91
C SER A 87 -2.10 -13.96 -5.54
N ASN A 88 -2.43 -14.18 -4.26
CA ASN A 88 -2.96 -15.44 -3.76
C ASN A 88 -2.01 -16.63 -4.03
N ASN A 89 -0.73 -16.43 -3.69
CA ASN A 89 0.31 -17.45 -3.77
C ASN A 89 0.96 -17.62 -2.38
N GLN A 90 2.11 -18.27 -2.31
CA GLN A 90 2.90 -18.49 -1.09
C GLN A 90 4.30 -17.88 -1.23
N LEU A 91 4.42 -16.80 -2.00
CA LEU A 91 5.71 -16.19 -2.33
C LEU A 91 6.32 -15.56 -1.08
N SER A 92 7.56 -15.92 -0.76
CA SER A 92 8.34 -15.28 0.31
C SER A 92 9.14 -14.07 -0.18
N MET A 93 9.41 -14.01 -1.49
CA MET A 93 10.10 -12.92 -2.16
C MET A 93 9.64 -12.77 -3.62
N LEU A 94 9.78 -11.57 -4.16
CA LEU A 94 9.62 -11.30 -5.59
C LEU A 94 11.00 -11.27 -6.29
N PRO A 95 11.07 -11.67 -7.57
CA PRO A 95 12.26 -11.46 -8.39
C PRO A 95 12.43 -9.98 -8.74
N GLU A 96 13.50 -9.63 -9.46
CA GLU A 96 13.61 -8.30 -10.06
C GLU A 96 12.40 -8.02 -10.97
N LEU A 97 11.84 -6.82 -10.82
CA LEU A 97 10.65 -6.41 -11.54
C LEU A 97 11.02 -5.81 -12.91
N PRO A 98 10.22 -6.04 -13.96
CA PRO A 98 10.42 -5.42 -15.27
C PRO A 98 10.45 -3.89 -15.17
N ARG A 99 11.39 -3.26 -15.87
CA ARG A 99 11.61 -1.80 -15.75
C ARG A 99 10.45 -0.95 -16.26
N ALA A 100 9.61 -1.49 -17.13
CA ALA A 100 8.45 -0.82 -17.70
C ALA A 100 7.14 -1.13 -16.96
N LEU A 101 7.21 -1.87 -15.84
CA LEU A 101 6.03 -2.28 -15.09
C LEU A 101 5.29 -1.05 -14.57
N LYS A 102 3.97 -1.03 -14.79
CA LYS A 102 3.03 0.00 -14.34
C LYS A 102 2.15 -0.52 -13.22
N GLU A 103 1.73 -1.78 -13.30
CA GLU A 103 0.83 -2.38 -12.30
C GLU A 103 1.39 -3.68 -11.74
N LEU A 104 1.42 -3.78 -10.41
CA LEU A 104 1.79 -4.99 -9.70
C LEU A 104 0.73 -5.35 -8.67
N ASN A 105 0.14 -6.54 -8.79
CA ASN A 105 -0.64 -7.15 -7.73
C ASN A 105 0.08 -8.40 -7.20
N ALA A 106 0.59 -8.32 -5.98
CA ALA A 106 1.20 -9.42 -5.23
C ALA A 106 0.52 -9.62 -3.86
N SER A 107 -0.75 -9.25 -3.74
CA SER A 107 -1.51 -9.40 -2.49
C SER A 107 -1.65 -10.86 -2.04
N SER A 108 -1.88 -11.09 -0.76
CA SER A 108 -2.10 -12.43 -0.18
C SER A 108 -0.97 -13.40 -0.53
N ASN A 109 0.22 -13.04 -0.05
CA ASN A 109 1.45 -13.82 -0.16
C ASN A 109 2.15 -13.86 1.21
N GLN A 110 3.43 -14.24 1.26
CA GLN A 110 4.24 -14.31 2.48
C GLN A 110 5.47 -13.40 2.37
N LEU A 111 5.36 -12.30 1.61
CA LEU A 111 6.49 -11.41 1.32
C LEU A 111 6.96 -10.73 2.60
N SER A 112 8.24 -10.89 2.93
CA SER A 112 8.88 -10.18 4.05
C SER A 112 9.57 -8.88 3.65
N ALA A 113 9.86 -8.72 2.35
CA ALA A 113 10.45 -7.52 1.76
C ALA A 113 10.04 -7.40 0.28
N LEU A 114 10.12 -6.18 -0.25
CA LEU A 114 9.96 -5.91 -1.68
C LEU A 114 11.32 -5.63 -2.33
N PRO A 115 11.51 -5.96 -3.62
CA PRO A 115 12.64 -5.49 -4.40
C PRO A 115 12.52 -3.98 -4.67
N GLU A 116 13.53 -3.39 -5.31
CA GLU A 116 13.40 -2.02 -5.83
C GLU A 116 12.21 -1.92 -6.78
N LEU A 117 11.41 -0.86 -6.60
CA LEU A 117 10.23 -0.63 -7.42
C LEU A 117 10.61 0.07 -8.72
N PRO A 118 10.08 -0.36 -9.88
CA PRO A 118 10.29 0.31 -11.15
C PRO A 118 9.84 1.77 -11.11
N VAL A 119 10.62 2.66 -11.72
CA VAL A 119 10.32 4.10 -11.77
C VAL A 119 9.04 4.45 -12.55
N SER A 120 8.49 3.50 -13.30
CA SER A 120 7.24 3.62 -14.06
C SER A 120 6.02 3.08 -13.32
N LEU A 121 6.18 2.56 -12.10
CA LEU A 121 5.09 1.90 -11.38
C LEU A 121 4.05 2.94 -10.96
N GLU A 122 2.79 2.69 -11.32
CA GLU A 122 1.64 3.56 -11.10
C GLU A 122 0.71 2.93 -10.05
N TYR A 123 0.54 1.60 -10.07
CA TYR A 123 -0.28 0.83 -9.13
C TYR A 123 0.51 -0.31 -8.48
N ILE A 124 0.44 -0.40 -7.15
CA ILE A 124 0.94 -1.56 -6.42
C ILE A 124 -0.02 -2.03 -5.33
N ASN A 125 -0.33 -3.32 -5.34
CA ASN A 125 -1.04 -3.99 -4.26
C ASN A 125 -0.19 -5.14 -3.71
N VAL A 126 0.23 -4.98 -2.46
CA VAL A 126 1.01 -5.95 -1.67
C VAL A 126 0.35 -6.18 -0.32
N SER A 127 -0.98 -6.01 -0.25
CA SER A 127 -1.73 -6.26 0.97
C SER A 127 -1.66 -7.71 1.41
N ASP A 128 -1.91 -7.97 2.70
CA ASP A 128 -1.94 -9.33 3.25
C ASP A 128 -0.62 -10.07 3.01
N ASN A 129 0.45 -9.52 3.58
CA ASN A 129 1.82 -10.01 3.51
C ASN A 129 2.51 -9.84 4.88
N HIS A 130 3.83 -9.99 4.94
CA HIS A 130 4.63 -9.87 6.16
C HIS A 130 5.68 -8.76 6.07
N LEU A 131 5.36 -7.66 5.37
CA LEU A 131 6.29 -6.55 5.15
C LEU A 131 6.49 -5.75 6.43
N PHE A 132 7.76 -5.50 6.78
CA PHE A 132 8.14 -4.65 7.92
C PHE A 132 8.57 -3.23 7.49
N ALA A 133 8.99 -3.08 6.23
CA ALA A 133 9.36 -1.81 5.62
C ALA A 133 9.03 -1.83 4.13
N LEU A 134 8.93 -0.64 3.54
CA LEU A 134 8.82 -0.45 2.10
C LEU A 134 10.12 0.15 1.54
N PRO A 135 10.48 -0.16 0.30
CA PRO A 135 11.52 0.57 -0.44
C PRO A 135 11.05 2.02 -0.72
N GLU A 136 11.92 2.82 -1.33
CA GLU A 136 11.49 4.12 -1.85
C GLU A 136 10.35 3.95 -2.87
N LEU A 137 9.33 4.80 -2.75
CA LEU A 137 8.19 4.80 -3.65
C LEU A 137 8.53 5.61 -4.91
N PRO A 138 8.23 5.11 -6.12
CA PRO A 138 8.51 5.84 -7.34
C PRO A 138 7.61 7.09 -7.44
N ALA A 139 8.14 8.14 -8.07
CA ALA A 139 7.45 9.42 -8.21
C ALA A 139 6.19 9.35 -9.11
N SER A 140 6.00 8.26 -9.86
CA SER A 140 4.84 7.96 -10.68
C SER A 140 3.71 7.25 -9.92
N LEU A 141 3.94 6.83 -8.68
CA LEU A 141 2.98 5.97 -7.98
C LEU A 141 1.71 6.75 -7.64
N GLU A 142 0.57 6.27 -8.10
CA GLU A 142 -0.74 6.87 -7.90
C GLU A 142 -1.54 6.08 -6.85
N TYR A 143 -1.38 4.75 -6.84
CA TYR A 143 -2.14 3.84 -5.98
C TYR A 143 -1.23 2.85 -5.28
N ILE A 144 -1.34 2.76 -3.95
CA ILE A 144 -0.65 1.76 -3.14
C ILE A 144 -1.58 1.13 -2.12
N ASN A 145 -1.62 -0.20 -2.09
CA ASN A 145 -2.23 -0.96 -1.01
C ASN A 145 -1.17 -1.83 -0.32
N VAL A 146 -0.90 -1.51 0.93
CA VAL A 146 0.01 -2.20 1.86
C VAL A 146 -0.72 -2.59 3.14
N SER A 147 -2.06 -2.63 3.11
CA SER A 147 -2.86 -3.05 4.25
C SER A 147 -2.48 -4.47 4.71
N ASP A 148 -2.74 -4.78 5.97
CA ASP A 148 -2.52 -6.14 6.50
C ASP A 148 -1.06 -6.59 6.41
N ASN A 149 -0.17 -5.73 6.89
CA ASN A 149 1.27 -5.99 6.98
C ASN A 149 1.79 -5.69 8.39
N HIS A 150 3.11 -5.56 8.55
CA HIS A 150 3.78 -5.28 9.82
C HIS A 150 4.60 -3.98 9.75
N LEU A 151 4.20 -3.04 8.89
CA LEU A 151 4.92 -1.78 8.69
C LEU A 151 4.87 -0.94 9.97
N SER A 152 6.03 -0.44 10.41
CA SER A 152 6.14 0.52 11.51
C SER A 152 6.33 1.96 11.04
N VAL A 153 6.77 2.15 9.80
CA VAL A 153 7.01 3.45 9.17
C VAL A 153 6.67 3.38 7.67
N LEU A 154 6.23 4.51 7.11
CA LEU A 154 6.09 4.69 5.66
C LEU A 154 7.24 5.57 5.13
N PRO A 155 7.76 5.29 3.93
CA PRO A 155 8.66 6.21 3.22
C PRO A 155 7.93 7.50 2.84
N ARG A 156 8.67 8.47 2.29
CA ARG A 156 8.06 9.70 1.75
C ARG A 156 7.02 9.36 0.67
N LEU A 157 5.84 9.96 0.80
CA LEU A 157 4.76 9.76 -0.17
C LEU A 157 5.04 10.58 -1.45
N PRO A 158 4.87 9.99 -2.66
CA PRO A 158 5.05 10.72 -3.90
C PRO A 158 3.91 11.72 -4.14
N MET A 159 4.20 12.78 -4.91
CA MET A 159 3.24 13.85 -5.19
C MET A 159 2.05 13.40 -6.03
N SER A 160 2.22 12.36 -6.83
CA SER A 160 1.19 11.72 -7.63
C SER A 160 0.20 10.88 -6.81
N LEU A 161 0.50 10.57 -5.54
CA LEU A 161 -0.22 9.54 -4.80
C LEU A 161 -1.67 9.92 -4.46
N GLU A 162 -2.63 9.30 -5.14
CA GLU A 162 -4.06 9.54 -4.97
C GLU A 162 -4.66 8.64 -3.89
N LEU A 163 -4.22 7.37 -3.82
CA LEU A 163 -4.75 6.41 -2.86
C LEU A 163 -3.63 5.67 -2.15
N LEU A 164 -3.67 5.71 -0.82
CA LEU A 164 -2.86 4.84 0.03
C LEU A 164 -3.76 4.12 1.02
N ASP A 165 -3.75 2.80 0.93
CA ASP A 165 -4.29 1.92 1.96
C ASP A 165 -3.15 1.27 2.74
N ALA A 166 -2.96 1.72 3.96
CA ALA A 166 -2.03 1.15 4.94
C ALA A 166 -2.77 0.78 6.23
N ALA A 167 -4.04 0.41 6.13
CA ALA A 167 -4.80 -0.07 7.26
C ALA A 167 -4.16 -1.32 7.89
N ARG A 168 -4.44 -1.60 9.17
CA ARG A 168 -4.01 -2.84 9.84
C ARG A 168 -2.51 -3.10 9.76
N ASN A 169 -1.73 -2.10 10.13
CA ASN A 169 -0.27 -2.16 10.26
C ASN A 169 0.13 -1.80 11.71
N ALA A 170 1.42 -1.51 11.94
CA ALA A 170 1.95 -1.07 13.22
C ALA A 170 2.52 0.36 13.14
N LEU A 171 1.99 1.21 12.25
CA LEU A 171 2.50 2.56 12.03
C LEU A 171 2.33 3.40 13.29
N GLU A 172 3.41 4.04 13.74
CA GLU A 172 3.38 4.95 14.91
C GLU A 172 3.36 6.42 14.50
N VAL A 173 3.92 6.72 13.33
CA VAL A 173 4.06 8.06 12.75
C VAL A 173 3.70 7.97 11.26
N ILE A 174 3.09 9.04 10.74
CA ILE A 174 2.80 9.21 9.32
C ILE A 174 3.79 10.24 8.76
N PRO A 175 4.40 10.03 7.58
CA PRO A 175 5.18 11.04 6.89
C PRO A 175 4.32 12.25 6.50
N ASP A 176 4.96 13.37 6.15
CA ASP A 176 4.24 14.51 5.60
C ASP A 176 3.46 14.12 4.34
N PHE A 177 2.21 14.58 4.28
CA PHE A 177 1.36 14.45 3.11
C PHE A 177 1.88 15.32 1.96
N PRO A 178 1.65 14.92 0.69
CA PRO A 178 1.90 15.78 -0.46
C PRO A 178 1.25 17.15 -0.33
N GLU A 179 1.90 18.19 -0.88
CA GLU A 179 1.35 19.55 -0.88
C GLU A 179 -0.04 19.60 -1.54
N ARG A 180 -0.82 20.63 -1.17
CA ARG A 180 -2.18 20.84 -1.66
C ARG A 180 -2.20 20.93 -3.18
N ASP A 181 -2.97 20.05 -3.81
CA ASP A 181 -3.41 20.18 -5.19
C ASP A 181 -4.92 20.00 -5.22
N ASP A 182 -5.65 21.08 -5.52
CA ASP A 182 -7.12 21.08 -5.54
C ASP A 182 -7.70 20.24 -6.70
N HIS A 183 -6.89 19.84 -7.68
CA HIS A 183 -7.31 18.96 -8.78
C HIS A 183 -7.21 17.47 -8.44
N ILE A 184 -6.52 17.13 -7.34
CA ILE A 184 -6.28 15.73 -6.97
C ILE A 184 -7.00 15.40 -5.67
N ILE A 185 -7.87 14.40 -5.74
CA ILE A 185 -8.58 13.86 -4.58
C ILE A 185 -7.73 12.77 -3.97
N ARG A 186 -7.38 12.91 -2.68
CA ARG A 186 -6.57 11.91 -1.97
C ARG A 186 -7.39 11.09 -0.99
N ILE A 187 -7.16 9.79 -0.98
CA ILE A 187 -7.84 8.84 -0.10
C ILE A 187 -6.78 8.07 0.69
N PHE A 188 -6.73 8.32 2.00
CA PHE A 188 -5.75 7.73 2.91
C PHE A 188 -6.43 6.85 3.96
N TRP A 189 -6.25 5.54 3.85
CA TRP A 189 -6.76 4.56 4.82
C TRP A 189 -5.62 4.17 5.75
N LEU A 190 -5.65 4.70 6.96
CA LEU A 190 -4.63 4.54 7.99
C LEU A 190 -5.21 3.96 9.28
N ASN A 191 -6.42 3.40 9.21
CA ASN A 191 -7.12 2.85 10.35
C ASN A 191 -6.45 1.58 10.88
N GLN A 192 -6.72 1.24 12.15
CA GLN A 192 -6.16 0.04 12.81
C GLN A 192 -4.63 0.03 12.79
N ASN A 193 -4.03 1.13 13.22
CA ASN A 193 -2.59 1.31 13.37
C ASN A 193 -2.26 1.74 14.82
N ARG A 194 -1.03 2.20 15.06
CA ARG A 194 -0.56 2.73 16.35
C ARG A 194 -0.22 4.21 16.30
N ILE A 195 -0.85 4.94 15.39
CA ILE A 195 -0.51 6.34 15.11
C ILE A 195 -0.83 7.17 16.35
N THR A 196 0.18 7.86 16.86
CA THR A 196 0.06 8.74 18.04
C THR A 196 0.06 10.21 17.67
N ALA A 197 0.72 10.55 16.55
CA ALA A 197 0.87 11.89 16.02
C ALA A 197 0.53 11.96 14.52
N ILE A 198 0.04 13.12 14.09
CA ILE A 198 -0.24 13.42 12.67
C ILE A 198 0.51 14.70 12.28
N PRO A 199 1.02 14.80 11.05
CA PRO A 199 1.66 16.02 10.57
C PRO A 199 0.62 17.13 10.32
N GLU A 200 1.02 18.39 10.47
CA GLU A 200 0.16 19.55 10.18
C GLU A 200 -0.28 19.59 8.70
N SER A 201 0.52 19.00 7.81
CA SER A 201 0.24 18.92 6.38
C SER A 201 -1.08 18.20 6.06
N ILE A 202 -1.63 17.40 6.99
CA ILE A 202 -2.94 16.77 6.81
C ILE A 202 -4.05 17.79 6.56
N LEU A 203 -4.00 18.96 7.21
CA LEU A 203 -4.98 20.02 7.04
C LEU A 203 -4.83 20.76 5.70
N GLY A 204 -3.69 20.58 5.02
CA GLY A 204 -3.41 21.15 3.71
C GLY A 204 -4.01 20.36 2.55
N LEU A 205 -4.57 19.17 2.77
CA LEU A 205 -5.19 18.40 1.69
C LEU A 205 -6.47 19.09 1.16
N SER A 206 -6.84 18.79 -0.09
CA SER A 206 -8.07 19.28 -0.71
C SER A 206 -9.32 18.88 0.10
N SER A 207 -10.38 19.69 0.06
CA SER A 207 -11.63 19.45 0.79
C SER A 207 -12.36 18.16 0.39
N ASP A 208 -12.08 17.65 -0.80
CA ASP A 208 -12.65 16.38 -1.29
C ASP A 208 -11.82 15.16 -0.86
N SER A 209 -10.63 15.39 -0.30
CA SER A 209 -9.78 14.30 0.21
C SER A 209 -10.34 13.70 1.50
N VAL A 210 -10.04 12.43 1.71
CA VAL A 210 -10.51 11.63 2.84
C VAL A 210 -9.34 10.99 3.56
N VAL A 211 -9.28 11.15 4.88
CA VAL A 211 -8.29 10.49 5.73
C VAL A 211 -9.00 9.69 6.82
N ASN A 212 -8.76 8.38 6.87
CA ASN A 212 -9.32 7.50 7.88
C ASN A 212 -8.25 7.07 8.88
N LEU A 213 -8.32 7.61 10.10
CA LEU A 213 -7.45 7.36 11.25
C LEU A 213 -8.16 6.59 12.36
N ARG A 214 -9.33 5.98 12.10
CA ARG A 214 -10.06 5.21 13.13
C ARG A 214 -9.19 4.11 13.73
N GLU A 215 -9.44 3.77 14.98
CA GLU A 215 -8.72 2.68 15.67
C GLU A 215 -7.20 2.88 15.71
N ASN A 216 -6.77 4.13 15.96
CA ASN A 216 -5.41 4.51 16.29
C ASN A 216 -5.29 5.00 17.74
N GLN A 217 -4.07 5.28 18.20
CA GLN A 217 -3.80 5.78 19.55
C GLN A 217 -3.48 7.29 19.53
N LEU A 218 -4.31 8.06 18.83
CA LEU A 218 -4.16 9.50 18.71
C LEU A 218 -4.16 10.16 20.09
N SER A 219 -3.21 11.07 20.32
CA SER A 219 -3.18 11.80 21.59
C SER A 219 -4.44 12.68 21.78
N PRO A 220 -4.94 12.87 23.01
CA PRO A 220 -6.10 13.72 23.29
C PRO A 220 -5.95 15.15 22.75
N ARG A 221 -4.73 15.70 22.82
CA ARG A 221 -4.41 17.04 22.29
C ARG A 221 -4.66 17.11 20.78
N ILE A 222 -4.25 16.08 20.04
CA ILE A 222 -4.45 16.04 18.59
C ILE A 222 -5.93 15.86 18.25
N MET A 223 -6.64 15.00 18.98
CA MET A 223 -8.09 14.87 18.80
C MET A 223 -8.81 16.19 19.04
N GLN A 224 -8.48 16.92 20.10
CA GLN A 224 -9.04 18.26 20.37
C GLN A 224 -8.69 19.27 19.28
N THR A 225 -7.44 19.27 18.80
CA THR A 225 -7.01 20.15 17.72
C THR A 225 -7.79 19.86 16.43
N LEU A 226 -7.93 18.59 16.05
CA LEU A 226 -8.72 18.18 14.90
C LEU A 226 -10.18 18.61 15.04
N LEU A 227 -10.80 18.38 16.20
CA LEU A 227 -12.18 18.82 16.46
C LEU A 227 -12.34 20.33 16.32
N GLN A 228 -11.41 21.10 16.91
CA GLN A 228 -11.47 22.56 16.87
C GLN A 228 -11.27 23.10 15.44
N GLN A 229 -10.34 22.54 14.67
CA GLN A 229 -10.02 23.01 13.32
C GLN A 229 -11.12 22.61 12.32
N THR A 230 -11.59 21.36 12.38
CA THR A 230 -12.62 20.85 11.46
C THR A 230 -14.02 21.41 11.73
N ALA A 231 -14.27 21.99 12.91
CA ALA A 231 -15.53 22.64 13.27
C ALA A 231 -15.60 24.13 12.87
N GLN A 232 -14.52 24.72 12.34
CA GLN A 232 -14.53 26.12 11.93
C GLN A 232 -15.43 26.32 10.69
N PRO A 233 -16.23 27.41 10.63
CA PRO A 233 -17.12 27.67 9.50
C PRO A 233 -16.41 27.83 8.15
N ASP A 234 -15.13 28.21 8.17
CA ASP A 234 -14.23 28.42 7.03
C ASP A 234 -13.25 27.25 6.81
N TYR A 235 -13.53 26.09 7.42
CA TYR A 235 -12.73 24.89 7.19
C TYR A 235 -12.90 24.38 5.75
N HIS A 236 -11.80 24.38 5.00
CA HIS A 236 -11.70 23.88 3.62
C HIS A 236 -10.67 22.76 3.46
N GLY A 237 -10.34 22.07 4.55
CA GLY A 237 -9.44 20.91 4.55
C GLY A 237 -10.17 19.58 4.33
N PRO A 238 -9.47 18.43 4.40
CA PRO A 238 -10.03 17.13 4.07
C PRO A 238 -11.05 16.64 5.10
N ARG A 239 -11.80 15.59 4.75
CA ARG A 239 -12.64 14.84 5.71
C ARG A 239 -11.77 13.86 6.50
N ILE A 240 -11.65 14.08 7.80
CA ILE A 240 -10.82 13.25 8.69
C ILE A 240 -11.73 12.43 9.61
N TYR A 241 -11.61 11.11 9.55
CA TYR A 241 -12.33 10.19 10.43
C TYR A 241 -11.38 9.65 11.50
N PHE A 242 -11.71 9.79 12.78
CA PHE A 242 -10.95 9.21 13.89
C PHE A 242 -11.88 8.71 14.99
N SER A 243 -11.40 7.80 15.83
CA SER A 243 -12.19 7.24 16.92
C SER A 243 -12.09 8.12 18.16
N MET A 244 -13.23 8.55 18.69
CA MET A 244 -13.31 9.12 20.03
C MET A 244 -13.36 7.95 21.01
N SER A 245 -12.41 7.85 21.94
CA SER A 245 -12.50 6.87 23.03
C SER A 245 -13.77 7.17 23.87
N ASP A 246 -14.52 6.14 24.23
CA ASP A 246 -15.80 6.22 24.98
C ASP A 246 -15.71 7.01 26.30
N GLY A 247 -14.50 7.23 26.84
CA GLY A 247 -14.26 8.03 28.05
C GLY A 247 -13.91 9.51 27.83
N GLN A 248 -13.75 9.99 26.60
CA GLN A 248 -13.35 11.38 26.30
C GLN A 248 -14.52 12.28 25.84
N GLN A 249 -15.74 11.75 25.78
CA GLN A 249 -16.94 12.62 25.70
C GLN A 249 -17.14 13.45 26.98
N ASN A 250 -16.40 13.17 28.05
CA ASN A 250 -16.53 13.81 29.36
C ASN A 250 -15.32 14.64 29.82
N THR A 251 -14.33 14.91 28.97
CA THR A 251 -13.31 15.93 29.29
C THR A 251 -13.76 17.30 28.80
N LEU A 252 -14.96 17.72 29.23
CA LEU A 252 -15.13 19.15 29.55
C LEU A 252 -14.05 19.46 30.59
N HIS A 253 -13.22 20.46 30.29
CA HIS A 253 -12.22 21.07 31.16
C HIS A 253 -12.29 20.56 32.60
N ARG A 254 -11.39 19.65 32.98
CA ARG A 254 -11.22 19.33 34.40
C ARG A 254 -10.71 20.61 35.06
N PRO A 255 -11.47 21.21 35.99
CA PRO A 255 -11.05 22.44 36.66
C PRO A 255 -9.68 22.22 37.34
N LEU A 256 -8.83 23.24 37.38
CA LEU A 256 -7.47 23.14 37.93
C LEU A 256 -7.51 22.57 39.36
N ALA A 257 -8.52 22.95 40.14
CA ALA A 257 -8.74 22.44 41.49
C ALA A 257 -8.90 20.90 41.51
N ASP A 258 -9.65 20.33 40.57
CA ASP A 258 -9.88 18.89 40.51
C ASP A 258 -8.66 18.10 40.03
N ALA A 259 -7.83 18.71 39.18
CA ALA A 259 -6.58 18.12 38.72
C ALA A 259 -5.52 18.09 39.83
N VAL A 260 -5.37 19.18 40.58
CA VAL A 260 -4.41 19.28 41.69
C VAL A 260 -4.83 18.42 42.88
N THR A 261 -6.13 18.34 43.17
CA THR A 261 -6.66 17.53 44.27
C THR A 261 -6.33 16.04 44.10
N ALA A 262 -6.31 15.55 42.86
CA ALA A 262 -6.01 14.14 42.56
C ALA A 262 -4.54 13.73 42.81
N TRP A 263 -3.64 14.68 43.05
CA TRP A 263 -2.25 14.40 43.40
C TRP A 263 -2.03 14.10 44.88
N PHE A 264 -3.06 14.27 45.73
CA PHE A 264 -2.97 14.09 47.17
C PHE A 264 -3.74 12.85 47.66
N PRO A 265 -3.30 12.23 48.79
CA PRO A 265 -4.03 11.12 49.40
C PRO A 265 -5.43 11.55 49.90
N GLU A 266 -6.41 10.64 49.89
CA GLU A 266 -7.84 10.92 50.15
C GLU A 266 -8.10 11.76 51.42
N ASN A 267 -7.30 11.57 52.48
CA ASN A 267 -7.43 12.30 53.73
C ASN A 267 -7.03 13.78 53.67
N LYS A 268 -6.46 14.24 52.54
CA LYS A 268 -6.07 15.64 52.29
C LYS A 268 -6.77 16.25 51.08
N GLN A 269 -7.56 15.48 50.34
CA GLN A 269 -8.21 15.94 49.13
C GLN A 269 -9.26 17.03 49.39
N SER A 270 -10.02 16.94 50.48
CA SER A 270 -11.03 17.94 50.85
C SER A 270 -10.42 19.32 51.11
N ASP A 271 -9.30 19.38 51.82
CA ASP A 271 -8.64 20.65 52.17
C ASP A 271 -7.98 21.28 50.94
N VAL A 272 -7.36 20.46 50.08
CA VAL A 272 -6.71 20.92 48.85
C VAL A 272 -7.74 21.41 47.83
N SER A 273 -8.87 20.70 47.67
CA SER A 273 -9.94 21.12 46.77
C SER A 273 -10.51 22.50 47.15
N GLN A 274 -10.74 22.75 48.44
CA GLN A 274 -11.24 24.05 48.92
C GLN A 274 -10.24 25.20 48.68
N ILE A 275 -8.95 24.94 48.87
CA ILE A 275 -7.90 25.93 48.63
C ILE A 275 -7.82 26.28 47.14
N TRP A 276 -7.84 25.28 46.27
CA TRP A 276 -7.64 25.50 44.84
C TRP A 276 -8.88 26.03 44.11
N HIS A 277 -10.10 25.78 44.60
CA HIS A 277 -11.31 26.44 44.10
C HIS A 277 -11.31 27.96 44.34
N ALA A 278 -10.59 28.46 45.35
CA ALA A 278 -10.49 29.90 45.60
C ALA A 278 -9.65 30.62 44.53
N PHE A 279 -8.70 29.92 43.89
CA PHE A 279 -7.84 30.46 42.84
C PHE A 279 -8.46 30.39 41.44
N GLU A 280 -9.59 29.70 41.25
CA GLU A 280 -10.31 29.65 39.96
C GLU A 280 -10.95 30.98 39.56
N HIS A 281 -11.03 31.95 40.48
CA HIS A 281 -11.61 33.28 40.24
C HIS A 281 -10.55 34.39 40.15
N GLU A 282 -9.26 34.08 40.24
CA GLU A 282 -8.20 35.06 39.99
C GLU A 282 -7.95 35.16 38.47
N GLU A 283 -7.94 36.39 37.95
CA GLU A 283 -8.15 36.77 36.52
C GLU A 283 -7.16 36.19 35.47
N HIS A 284 -6.25 35.28 35.82
CA HIS A 284 -5.25 34.69 34.91
C HIS A 284 -4.99 33.18 35.07
N ALA A 285 -5.97 32.39 35.55
CA ALA A 285 -5.87 30.92 35.60
C ALA A 285 -6.44 30.21 34.35
#